data_AF-A0A9D7TPG4-F1
#
_entry.id   AF-A0A9D7TPG4-F1
#
_cell.length_a   1.000
_cell.length_b   1.000
_cell.length_c   1.000
_cell.angle_alpha   90.00
_cell.angle_beta   90.00
_cell.angle_gamma   90.00
#
_symmetry.space_group_name_H-M   'P 1'
#
loop_
_entity.id
_entity.type
_entity.pdbx_description
1 polymer ?
#
loop_
_entity_poly.entity_id
_entity_poly.type
_entity_poly.pdbx_seq_one_letter_code
_entity_poly.pdbx_strand_id
1 'polypeptide(L)'
;MAEKNIIEKNLLCKIESLMDYRLFPVLINESAESEVIKNTLFKNLIDLQAAIYHLDAHLETNWVTNESELINLWEDIYFSLMNCGISLDRKNEYLNHIRKYEKHEIELRHGKSPLRFDMEYFYFYKSCDVKLLRRLIYERLGLGGLGTTLAEWRYYDLITEVNDDIEDLVEDLDFINGNRFLISLIEQGREQTELEFLNFMIKIGIKAKSRYQTSKGKFSKQIYDTTVLRINETQTLMRNVLMEVDDGLLYKSRLYRQQKTIQI
;
A
#
# COMPACT_ATOMS: atom_id res chain seq x y z
N MET A 1 -20.58 7.39 -20.19
CA MET A 1 -19.83 6.28 -20.82
C MET A 1 -18.41 6.67 -21.17
N ALA A 2 -18.17 7.75 -21.93
CA ALA A 2 -16.80 8.18 -22.26
C ALA A 2 -15.95 8.61 -21.05
N GLU A 3 -16.50 9.38 -20.11
CA GLU A 3 -15.78 9.81 -18.89
C GLU A 3 -15.45 8.64 -17.95
N LYS A 4 -16.40 7.72 -17.75
CA LYS A 4 -16.18 6.48 -16.98
C LYS A 4 -15.03 5.66 -17.58
N ASN A 5 -15.00 5.51 -18.90
CA ASN A 5 -13.93 4.79 -19.59
C ASN A 5 -12.56 5.50 -19.49
N ILE A 6 -12.52 6.83 -19.42
CA ILE A 6 -11.28 7.60 -19.24
C ILE A 6 -10.75 7.44 -17.81
N ILE A 7 -11.62 7.51 -16.81
CA ILE A 7 -11.27 7.31 -15.39
C ILE A 7 -10.72 5.89 -15.18
N GLU A 8 -11.41 4.89 -15.75
CA GLU A 8 -11.01 3.49 -15.64
C GLU A 8 -9.67 3.22 -16.35
N LYS A 9 -9.44 3.83 -17.52
CA LYS A 9 -8.15 3.74 -18.21
C LYS A 9 -7.01 4.39 -17.41
N ASN A 10 -7.24 5.55 -16.81
CA ASN A 10 -6.23 6.22 -15.97
C ASN A 10 -5.88 5.39 -14.74
N LEU A 11 -6.88 4.74 -14.11
CA LEU A 11 -6.67 3.82 -13.00
C LEU A 11 -5.79 2.63 -13.41
N LEU A 12 -6.07 2.00 -14.55
CA LEU A 12 -5.26 0.88 -15.04
C LEU A 12 -3.80 1.29 -15.28
N CYS A 13 -3.56 2.46 -15.88
CA CYS A 13 -2.19 2.99 -16.04
C CYS A 13 -1.49 3.22 -14.69
N LYS A 14 -2.20 3.74 -13.67
CA LYS A 14 -1.67 3.90 -12.30
C LYS A 14 -1.30 2.54 -11.71
N ILE A 15 -2.20 1.56 -11.81
CA ILE A 15 -1.97 0.19 -11.32
C ILE A 15 -0.77 -0.45 -12.01
N GLU A 16 -0.66 -0.38 -13.33
CA GLU A 16 0.49 -0.95 -14.06
C GLU A 16 1.81 -0.30 -13.64
N SER A 17 1.84 1.02 -13.49
CA SER A 17 3.02 1.75 -13.01
C SER A 17 3.41 1.33 -11.60
N LEU A 18 2.43 1.11 -10.71
CA LEU A 18 2.66 0.58 -9.37
C LEU A 18 3.14 -0.87 -9.40
N MET A 19 2.62 -1.71 -10.31
CA MET A 19 3.07 -3.09 -10.43
C MET A 19 4.57 -3.17 -10.79
N ASP A 20 5.01 -2.30 -11.70
CA ASP A 20 6.42 -2.14 -12.06
C ASP A 20 7.24 -1.64 -10.87
N TYR A 21 6.76 -0.57 -10.21
CA TYR A 21 7.40 -0.01 -9.03
C TYR A 21 7.54 -1.04 -7.91
N ARG A 22 6.58 -1.95 -7.72
CA ARG A 22 6.62 -3.03 -6.71
C ARG A 22 7.40 -4.28 -7.13
N LEU A 23 8.03 -4.25 -8.31
CA LEU A 23 8.87 -5.31 -8.89
C LEU A 23 8.13 -6.64 -9.13
N PHE A 24 6.82 -6.61 -9.37
CA PHE A 24 6.07 -7.83 -9.68
C PHE A 24 6.47 -8.47 -11.01
N PRO A 25 6.71 -7.73 -12.10
CA PRO A 25 7.16 -8.34 -13.36
C PRO A 25 8.48 -9.08 -13.22
N VAL A 26 9.41 -8.58 -12.41
CA VAL A 26 10.68 -9.25 -12.11
C VAL A 26 10.42 -10.63 -11.50
N LEU A 27 9.53 -10.71 -10.52
CA LEU A 27 9.16 -11.99 -9.89
C LEU A 27 8.44 -12.94 -10.86
N ILE A 28 7.53 -12.43 -11.68
CA ILE A 28 6.76 -13.25 -12.62
C ILE A 28 7.67 -13.87 -13.68
N ASN A 29 8.65 -13.10 -14.18
CA ASN A 29 9.58 -13.54 -15.20
C ASN A 29 10.52 -14.66 -14.75
N GLU A 30 10.69 -14.84 -13.44
CA GLU A 30 11.52 -15.91 -12.85
C GLU A 30 10.90 -17.29 -12.88
N SER A 31 9.58 -17.35 -13.08
CA SER A 31 8.91 -18.63 -13.17
C SER A 31 9.30 -19.37 -14.46
N ALA A 32 9.36 -20.70 -14.37
CA ALA A 32 9.49 -21.57 -15.54
C ALA A 32 8.14 -21.79 -16.25
N GLU A 33 7.04 -21.27 -15.71
CA GLU A 33 5.71 -21.37 -16.31
C GLU A 33 5.65 -20.71 -17.69
N SER A 34 4.69 -21.16 -18.50
CA SER A 34 4.47 -20.62 -19.84
C SER A 34 4.07 -19.14 -19.80
N GLU A 35 4.40 -18.43 -20.88
CA GLU A 35 4.06 -17.01 -21.04
C GLU A 35 2.54 -16.76 -20.98
N VAL A 36 1.73 -17.73 -21.41
CA VAL A 36 0.27 -17.67 -21.30
C VAL A 36 -0.17 -17.67 -19.84
N ILE A 37 0.41 -18.52 -18.99
CA ILE A 37 0.10 -18.60 -17.56
C ILE A 37 0.55 -17.32 -16.85
N LYS A 38 1.76 -16.84 -17.14
CA LYS A 38 2.30 -15.59 -16.57
C LYS A 38 1.40 -14.39 -16.89
N ASN A 39 1.05 -14.20 -18.16
CA ASN A 39 0.19 -13.09 -18.59
C ASN A 39 -1.23 -13.20 -18.04
N THR A 40 -1.77 -14.41 -17.96
CA THR A 40 -3.10 -14.64 -17.34
C THR A 40 -3.09 -14.25 -15.87
N LEU A 41 -2.07 -14.70 -15.12
CA LEU A 41 -1.94 -14.32 -13.72
C LEU A 41 -1.75 -12.82 -13.56
N PHE A 42 -0.88 -12.20 -14.35
CA PHE A 42 -0.60 -10.76 -14.27
C PHE A 42 -1.88 -9.93 -14.49
N LYS A 43 -2.68 -10.28 -15.50
CA LYS A 43 -3.98 -9.65 -15.72
C LYS A 43 -4.93 -9.84 -14.53
N ASN A 44 -5.02 -11.05 -13.98
CA ASN A 44 -5.88 -11.30 -12.83
C ASN A 44 -5.42 -10.54 -11.58
N LEU A 45 -4.12 -10.29 -11.42
CA LEU A 45 -3.58 -9.45 -10.34
C LEU A 45 -3.95 -7.98 -10.53
N ILE A 46 -3.94 -7.47 -11.77
CA ILE A 46 -4.42 -6.11 -12.09
C ILE A 46 -5.91 -5.99 -11.74
N ASP A 47 -6.73 -6.96 -12.13
CA ASP A 47 -8.17 -6.97 -11.84
C ASP A 47 -8.44 -7.03 -10.32
N LEU A 48 -7.63 -7.79 -9.57
CA LEU A 48 -7.69 -7.83 -8.11
C LEU A 48 -7.28 -6.50 -7.48
N GLN A 49 -6.20 -5.87 -7.97
CA GLN A 49 -5.77 -4.57 -7.48
C GLN A 49 -6.84 -3.51 -7.75
N ALA A 50 -7.44 -3.48 -8.94
CA ALA A 50 -8.53 -2.57 -9.27
C ALA A 50 -9.74 -2.73 -8.33
N ALA A 51 -10.12 -3.97 -7.99
CA ALA A 51 -11.19 -4.23 -7.03
C ALA A 51 -10.86 -3.68 -5.63
N ILE A 52 -9.61 -3.79 -5.18
CA ILE A 52 -9.15 -3.21 -3.90
C ILE A 52 -9.19 -1.67 -3.98
N TYR A 53 -8.71 -1.06 -5.07
CA TYR A 53 -8.79 0.38 -5.29
C TYR A 53 -10.22 0.93 -5.23
N HIS A 54 -11.21 0.17 -5.71
CA HIS A 54 -12.61 0.58 -5.60
C HIS A 54 -13.13 0.55 -4.16
N LEU A 55 -12.69 -0.43 -3.36
CA LEU A 55 -12.97 -0.45 -1.92
C LEU A 55 -12.35 0.77 -1.23
N ASP A 56 -11.07 1.04 -1.50
CA ASP A 56 -10.36 2.18 -0.92
C ASP A 56 -11.04 3.50 -1.32
N ALA A 57 -11.30 3.72 -2.61
CA ALA A 57 -11.96 4.94 -3.08
C ALA A 57 -13.35 5.16 -2.43
N HIS A 58 -14.11 4.09 -2.17
CA HIS A 58 -15.37 4.19 -1.43
C HIS A 58 -15.13 4.66 0.02
N LEU A 59 -14.14 4.08 0.71
CA LEU A 59 -13.77 4.50 2.06
C LEU A 59 -13.21 5.93 2.10
N GLU A 60 -12.48 6.36 1.09
CA GLU A 60 -11.85 7.68 1.06
C GLU A 60 -12.83 8.82 0.79
N THR A 61 -13.90 8.53 0.03
CA THR A 61 -14.85 9.56 -0.42
C THR A 61 -16.10 9.65 0.45
N ASN A 62 -16.42 8.61 1.23
CA ASN A 62 -17.66 8.52 2.01
C ASN A 62 -17.39 8.52 3.52
N TRP A 63 -17.77 9.61 4.19
CA TRP A 63 -17.68 9.68 5.65
C TRP A 63 -18.59 8.66 6.34
N VAL A 64 -19.83 8.55 5.89
CA VAL A 64 -20.77 7.50 6.29
C VAL A 64 -20.71 6.41 5.22
N THR A 65 -20.30 5.22 5.60
CA THR A 65 -20.18 4.09 4.67
C THR A 65 -21.54 3.44 4.42
N ASN A 66 -21.77 2.97 3.19
CA ASN A 66 -22.95 2.21 2.83
C ASN A 66 -22.63 0.71 2.92
N GLU A 67 -23.22 0.01 3.89
CA GLU A 67 -22.96 -1.41 4.13
C GLU A 67 -23.26 -2.28 2.89
N SER A 68 -24.32 -1.96 2.14
CA SER A 68 -24.66 -2.72 0.92
C SER A 68 -23.62 -2.53 -0.19
N GLU A 69 -23.06 -1.33 -0.33
CA GLU A 69 -21.98 -1.06 -1.28
C GLU A 69 -20.67 -1.74 -0.86
N LEU A 70 -20.33 -1.69 0.43
CA LEU A 70 -19.17 -2.40 0.97
C LEU A 70 -19.26 -3.90 0.72
N ILE A 71 -20.45 -4.51 0.90
CA ILE A 71 -20.66 -5.93 0.60
C ILE A 71 -20.35 -6.23 -0.87
N ASN A 72 -20.88 -5.43 -1.80
CA ASN A 72 -20.65 -5.62 -3.24
C ASN A 72 -19.17 -5.48 -3.60
N LEU A 73 -18.48 -4.46 -3.05
CA LEU A 73 -17.04 -4.26 -3.28
C LEU A 73 -16.20 -5.44 -2.76
N TRP A 74 -16.57 -5.99 -1.60
CA TRP A 74 -15.93 -7.19 -1.08
C TRP A 74 -16.21 -8.42 -1.93
N GLU A 75 -17.41 -8.54 -2.52
CA GLU A 75 -17.74 -9.60 -3.47
C GLU A 75 -16.88 -9.52 -4.75
N ASP A 76 -16.66 -8.32 -5.29
CA ASP A 76 -15.78 -8.10 -6.43
C ASP A 76 -14.34 -8.53 -6.12
N ILE A 77 -13.82 -8.16 -4.94
CA ILE A 77 -12.49 -8.62 -4.46
C ILE A 77 -12.46 -10.15 -4.37
N TYR A 78 -13.50 -10.79 -3.83
CA TYR A 78 -13.55 -12.26 -3.75
C TYR A 78 -13.55 -12.90 -5.15
N PHE A 79 -14.32 -12.35 -6.09
CA PHE A 79 -14.38 -12.85 -7.46
C PHE A 79 -13.03 -12.74 -8.16
N SER A 80 -12.36 -11.59 -8.06
CA SER A 80 -11.01 -11.41 -8.60
C SER A 80 -9.99 -12.34 -7.95
N LEU A 81 -10.07 -12.56 -6.64
CA LEU A 81 -9.20 -13.49 -5.92
C LEU A 81 -9.40 -14.96 -6.38
N MET A 82 -10.64 -15.34 -6.71
CA MET A 82 -10.93 -16.65 -7.32
C MET A 82 -10.29 -16.80 -8.70
N ASN A 83 -10.26 -15.74 -9.51
CA ASN A 83 -9.56 -15.74 -10.80
C ASN A 83 -8.04 -15.90 -10.62
N CYS A 84 -7.47 -15.45 -9.51
CA CYS A 84 -6.09 -15.75 -9.13
C CYS A 84 -5.87 -17.21 -8.66
N GLY A 85 -6.90 -18.06 -8.68
CA GLY A 85 -6.82 -19.48 -8.36
C GLY A 85 -6.91 -19.80 -6.87
N ILE A 86 -7.51 -18.92 -6.07
CA ILE A 86 -7.78 -19.15 -4.65
C ILE A 86 -9.21 -19.66 -4.47
N SER A 87 -9.36 -20.73 -3.70
CA SER A 87 -10.66 -21.33 -3.41
C SER A 87 -11.42 -20.56 -2.33
N LEU A 88 -12.76 -20.69 -2.34
CA LEU A 88 -13.65 -19.92 -1.47
C LEU A 88 -13.40 -20.17 0.03
N ASP A 89 -13.05 -21.40 0.40
CA ASP A 89 -12.71 -21.81 1.77
C ASP A 89 -11.46 -21.10 2.31
N ARG A 90 -10.55 -20.68 1.42
CA ARG A 90 -9.31 -19.99 1.77
C ARG A 90 -9.41 -18.48 1.69
N LYS A 91 -10.51 -17.89 1.21
CA LYS A 91 -10.63 -16.43 0.99
C LYS A 91 -10.23 -15.59 2.22
N ASN A 92 -10.65 -16.03 3.41
CA ASN A 92 -10.41 -15.30 4.66
C ASN A 92 -8.92 -15.30 5.04
N GLU A 93 -8.17 -16.31 4.64
CA GLU A 93 -6.73 -16.44 4.88
C GLU A 93 -5.94 -15.36 4.11
N TYR A 94 -6.39 -15.01 2.91
CA TYR A 94 -5.70 -14.04 2.03
C TYR A 94 -6.13 -12.60 2.28
N LEU A 95 -7.38 -12.40 2.70
CA LEU A 95 -7.97 -11.06 2.84
C LEU A 95 -7.97 -10.54 4.28
N ASN A 96 -7.41 -11.28 5.23
CA ASN A 96 -7.37 -10.88 6.64
C ASN A 96 -6.65 -9.55 6.88
N HIS A 97 -5.56 -9.28 6.17
CA HIS A 97 -4.79 -8.05 6.31
C HIS A 97 -5.53 -6.86 5.69
N ILE A 98 -6.19 -7.05 4.55
CA ILE A 98 -7.00 -6.01 3.91
C ILE A 98 -8.16 -5.62 4.82
N ARG A 99 -8.91 -6.60 5.35
CA ARG A 99 -9.99 -6.31 6.34
C ARG A 99 -9.48 -5.60 7.59
N LYS A 100 -8.27 -5.93 8.02
CA LYS A 100 -7.65 -5.29 9.18
C LYS A 100 -7.26 -3.84 8.88
N TYR A 101 -6.79 -3.56 7.67
CA TYR A 101 -6.49 -2.20 7.23
C TYR A 101 -7.77 -1.38 7.03
N GLU A 102 -8.80 -1.93 6.36
CA GLU A 102 -10.14 -1.34 6.26
C GLU A 102 -10.68 -0.95 7.64
N LYS A 103 -10.54 -1.83 8.65
CA LYS A 103 -10.93 -1.49 10.01
C LYS A 103 -10.19 -0.26 10.54
N HIS A 104 -8.89 -0.12 10.28
CA HIS A 104 -8.14 1.06 10.70
C HIS A 104 -8.66 2.33 10.01
N GLU A 105 -8.98 2.27 8.71
CA GLU A 105 -9.58 3.37 7.93
C GLU A 105 -10.95 3.78 8.49
N ILE A 106 -11.81 2.80 8.80
CA ILE A 106 -13.12 3.08 9.42
C ILE A 106 -12.94 3.74 10.79
N GLU A 107 -11.96 3.30 11.58
CA GLU A 107 -11.67 3.85 12.90
C GLU A 107 -11.24 5.34 12.88
N LEU A 108 -10.76 5.87 11.74
CA LEU A 108 -10.46 7.30 11.57
C LEU A 108 -11.71 8.18 11.74
N ARG A 109 -12.87 7.69 11.30
CA ARG A 109 -14.18 8.36 11.43
C ARG A 109 -14.63 8.47 12.87
N HIS A 110 -14.10 7.59 13.73
CA HIS A 110 -14.35 7.58 15.17
C HIS A 110 -13.27 8.34 15.95
N GLY A 111 -12.45 9.15 15.27
CA GLY A 111 -11.41 9.96 15.89
C GLY A 111 -10.22 9.15 16.40
N LYS A 112 -10.08 7.88 16.02
CA LYS A 112 -8.91 7.07 16.41
C LYS A 112 -7.78 7.34 15.42
N SER A 113 -6.85 8.20 15.81
CA SER A 113 -5.65 8.52 15.02
C SER A 113 -4.74 7.30 14.79
N PRO A 114 -4.21 7.08 13.57
CA PRO A 114 -3.30 5.97 13.27
C PRO A 114 -1.95 6.12 13.98
N LEU A 115 -1.65 7.31 14.54
CA LEU A 115 -0.46 7.56 15.36
C LEU A 115 -0.45 6.71 16.66
N ARG A 116 -1.59 6.14 17.06
CA ARG A 116 -1.66 5.15 18.15
C ARG A 116 -0.83 3.88 17.91
N PHE A 117 -0.53 3.57 16.65
CA PHE A 117 0.28 2.43 16.27
C PHE A 117 1.72 2.83 16.03
N ASP A 118 2.68 1.94 16.27
CA ASP A 118 4.02 2.14 15.76
C ASP A 118 4.03 2.10 14.21
N MET A 119 4.99 2.80 13.60
CA MET A 119 5.06 2.92 12.14
C MET A 119 5.20 1.57 11.43
N GLU A 120 5.93 0.63 12.02
CA GLU A 120 6.14 -0.69 11.40
C GLU A 120 4.84 -1.49 11.35
N TYR A 121 4.05 -1.45 12.42
CA TYR A 121 2.72 -2.04 12.46
C TYR A 121 1.79 -1.38 11.44
N PHE A 122 1.75 -0.04 11.43
CA PHE A 122 0.87 0.71 10.53
C PHE A 122 1.14 0.37 9.06
N TYR A 123 2.39 0.59 8.60
CA TYR A 123 2.77 0.35 7.21
C TYR A 123 2.76 -1.14 6.83
N PHE A 124 2.87 -2.07 7.79
CA PHE A 124 2.67 -3.49 7.52
C PHE A 124 1.24 -3.82 7.08
N TYR A 125 0.24 -3.13 7.64
CA TYR A 125 -1.15 -3.29 7.21
C TYR A 125 -1.49 -2.41 6.01
N LYS A 126 -0.86 -1.24 5.87
CA LYS A 126 -1.05 -0.41 4.67
C LYS A 126 -0.60 -1.14 3.39
N SER A 127 0.55 -1.81 3.43
CA SER A 127 1.09 -2.64 2.32
C SER A 127 0.35 -3.98 2.07
N CYS A 128 -0.86 -4.17 2.58
CA CYS A 128 -1.51 -5.48 2.63
C CYS A 128 -1.88 -6.05 1.24
N ASP A 129 -2.26 -5.18 0.33
CA ASP A 129 -2.54 -5.45 -1.08
C ASP A 129 -1.25 -5.91 -1.81
N VAL A 130 -0.16 -5.15 -1.71
CA VAL A 130 1.15 -5.48 -2.30
C VAL A 130 1.62 -6.86 -1.80
N LYS A 131 1.47 -7.11 -0.49
CA LYS A 131 1.81 -8.40 0.12
C LYS A 131 0.90 -9.53 -0.37
N LEU A 132 -0.38 -9.27 -0.60
CA LEU A 132 -1.32 -10.23 -1.17
C LEU A 132 -0.91 -10.60 -2.59
N LEU A 133 -0.68 -9.61 -3.46
CA LEU A 133 -0.25 -9.81 -4.84
C LEU A 133 1.05 -10.61 -4.89
N ARG A 134 2.02 -10.24 -4.05
CA ARG A 134 3.30 -10.97 -3.95
C ARG A 134 3.10 -12.42 -3.53
N ARG A 135 2.26 -12.66 -2.52
CA ARG A 135 1.91 -14.01 -2.07
C ARG A 135 1.32 -14.85 -3.21
N LEU A 136 0.38 -14.28 -3.96
CA LEU A 136 -0.24 -14.94 -5.10
C LEU A 136 0.80 -15.31 -6.17
N ILE A 137 1.71 -14.40 -6.51
CA ILE A 137 2.81 -14.68 -7.46
C ILE A 137 3.66 -15.87 -6.98
N TYR A 138 4.08 -15.85 -5.72
CA TYR A 138 4.92 -16.92 -5.16
C TYR A 138 4.26 -18.30 -5.21
N GLU A 139 3.01 -18.38 -4.80
CA GLU A 139 2.28 -19.64 -4.72
C GLU A 139 1.83 -20.14 -6.09
N ARG A 140 1.36 -19.24 -6.97
CA ARG A 140 0.80 -19.61 -8.28
C ARG A 140 1.87 -19.92 -9.32
N LEU A 141 3.06 -19.34 -9.19
CA LEU A 141 4.17 -19.54 -10.12
C LEU A 141 5.28 -20.46 -9.57
N GLY A 142 5.07 -21.07 -8.40
CA GLY A 142 5.97 -22.07 -7.84
C GLY A 142 7.34 -21.51 -7.43
N LEU A 143 7.40 -20.26 -6.96
CA LEU A 143 8.67 -19.57 -6.70
C LEU A 143 9.37 -19.96 -5.38
N GLY A 144 8.83 -20.96 -4.65
CA GLY A 144 9.41 -21.43 -3.38
C GLY A 144 10.84 -21.95 -3.50
N GLY A 145 11.25 -22.42 -4.68
CA GLY A 145 12.60 -22.92 -4.96
C GLY A 145 13.68 -21.83 -5.05
N LEU A 146 13.31 -20.54 -5.10
CA LEU A 146 14.27 -19.43 -5.25
C LEU A 146 15.07 -19.13 -3.98
N GLY A 147 14.71 -19.76 -2.85
CA GLY A 147 15.24 -19.43 -1.52
C GLY A 147 14.83 -18.04 -1.03
N THR A 148 14.28 -17.19 -1.90
CA THR A 148 13.71 -15.90 -1.54
C THR A 148 12.31 -16.11 -0.96
N THR A 149 12.03 -15.57 0.21
CA THR A 149 10.75 -15.68 0.92
C THR A 149 9.99 -14.36 0.95
N LEU A 150 8.68 -14.39 1.21
CA LEU A 150 7.88 -13.17 1.42
C LEU A 150 8.45 -12.26 2.52
N ALA A 151 9.15 -12.82 3.51
CA ALA A 151 9.75 -12.05 4.60
C ALA A 151 10.93 -11.16 4.16
N GLU A 152 11.56 -11.44 3.02
CA GLU A 152 12.64 -10.60 2.48
C GLU A 152 12.11 -9.30 1.87
N TRP A 153 10.92 -9.36 1.29
CA TRP A 153 10.26 -8.20 0.69
C TRP A 153 9.73 -7.22 1.72
N ARG A 154 9.59 -7.63 2.98
CA ARG A 154 8.97 -6.83 4.04
C ARG A 154 9.49 -5.38 4.09
N TYR A 155 10.80 -5.17 4.07
CA TYR A 155 11.35 -3.82 4.22
C TYR A 155 11.26 -3.01 2.94
N TYR A 156 11.22 -3.68 1.79
CA TYR A 156 10.93 -3.06 0.51
C TYR A 156 9.47 -2.56 0.48
N ASP A 157 8.52 -3.44 0.80
CA ASP A 157 7.10 -3.10 0.84
C ASP A 157 6.81 -1.96 1.84
N LEU A 158 7.50 -1.96 3.00
CA LEU A 158 7.37 -0.88 3.97
C LEU A 158 7.85 0.48 3.46
N ILE A 159 9.03 0.55 2.83
CA ILE A 159 9.55 1.84 2.35
C ILE A 159 8.75 2.38 1.17
N THR A 160 8.24 1.50 0.31
CA THR A 160 7.42 1.93 -0.81
C THR A 160 6.09 2.51 -0.33
N GLU A 161 5.44 1.99 0.71
CA GLU A 161 4.25 2.67 1.27
C GLU A 161 4.56 3.99 1.98
N VAL A 162 5.72 4.10 2.63
CA VAL A 162 6.15 5.39 3.20
C VAL A 162 6.38 6.41 2.08
N ASN A 163 6.90 5.96 0.94
CA ASN A 163 7.11 6.80 -0.23
C ASN A 163 5.77 7.30 -0.78
N ASP A 164 4.81 6.39 -0.99
CA ASP A 164 3.48 6.72 -1.50
C ASP A 164 2.75 7.73 -0.57
N ASP A 165 2.79 7.53 0.77
CA ASP A 165 2.23 8.51 1.73
C ASP A 165 2.82 9.92 1.60
N ILE A 166 4.08 10.05 1.16
CA ILE A 166 4.74 11.35 1.02
C ILE A 166 4.47 11.93 -0.38
N GLU A 167 4.45 11.09 -1.42
CA GLU A 167 4.17 11.48 -2.80
C GLU A 167 2.73 11.98 -2.96
N ASP A 168 1.77 11.24 -2.39
CA ASP A 168 0.34 11.50 -2.53
C ASP A 168 -0.18 12.56 -1.53
N LEU A 169 0.70 13.23 -0.77
CA LEU A 169 0.31 14.19 0.29
C LEU A 169 -0.74 15.20 -0.17
N VAL A 170 -0.58 15.78 -1.37
CA VAL A 170 -1.50 16.79 -1.90
C VAL A 170 -2.80 16.17 -2.40
N GLU A 171 -2.75 14.99 -3.03
CA GLU A 171 -3.93 14.22 -3.45
C GLU A 171 -4.79 13.89 -2.21
N ASP A 172 -4.14 13.44 -1.14
CA ASP A 172 -4.78 12.97 0.09
C ASP A 172 -5.45 14.05 0.94
N LEU A 173 -5.19 15.33 0.67
CA LEU A 173 -5.88 16.44 1.34
C LEU A 173 -7.39 16.42 1.08
N ASP A 174 -7.84 15.89 -0.07
CA ASP A 174 -9.25 15.88 -0.45
C ASP A 174 -10.01 14.63 0.02
N PHE A 175 -9.32 13.68 0.67
CA PHE A 175 -9.84 12.37 1.03
C PHE A 175 -9.86 12.12 2.55
N ILE A 176 -10.59 11.07 2.93
CA ILE A 176 -10.67 10.54 4.30
C ILE A 176 -9.83 9.27 4.32
N ASN A 177 -8.51 9.40 4.33
CA ASN A 177 -7.61 8.27 4.30
C ASN A 177 -6.60 8.28 5.45
N GLY A 178 -6.03 7.10 5.70
CA GLY A 178 -4.95 6.91 6.65
C GLY A 178 -3.60 7.30 6.09
N ASN A 179 -3.44 8.42 5.38
CA ASN A 179 -2.10 8.94 5.11
C ASN A 179 -1.46 9.35 6.44
N ARG A 180 -0.49 8.54 6.92
CA ARG A 180 0.10 8.74 8.23
C ARG A 180 1.03 9.95 8.23
N PHE A 181 1.70 10.22 7.11
CA PHE A 181 2.58 11.39 7.00
C PHE A 181 1.78 12.68 7.13
N LEU A 182 0.68 12.81 6.39
CA LEU A 182 -0.27 13.93 6.50
C LEU A 182 -0.79 14.09 7.93
N ILE A 183 -1.22 13.00 8.57
CA ILE A 183 -1.77 13.04 9.92
C ILE A 183 -0.70 13.45 10.95
N SER A 184 0.53 12.93 10.84
CA SER A 184 1.66 13.36 11.67
C SER A 184 1.93 14.86 11.53
N LEU A 185 1.93 15.40 10.30
CA LEU A 185 2.13 16.83 10.08
C LEU A 185 1.07 17.68 10.78
N ILE A 186 -0.19 17.25 10.71
CA ILE A 186 -1.33 17.94 11.32
C ILE A 186 -1.29 17.87 12.85
N GLU A 187 -0.98 16.70 13.42
CA GLU A 187 -1.09 16.47 14.87
C GLU A 187 0.19 16.83 15.65
N GLN A 188 1.37 16.65 15.04
CA GLN A 188 2.67 16.76 15.71
C GLN A 188 3.54 17.88 15.15
N GLY A 189 3.22 18.41 13.96
CA GLY A 189 3.99 19.43 13.27
C GLY A 189 5.20 18.89 12.51
N ARG A 190 5.79 19.77 11.70
CA ARG A 190 6.84 19.45 10.73
C ARG A 190 8.09 18.80 11.35
N GLU A 191 8.68 19.43 12.36
CA GLU A 191 9.97 18.99 12.92
C GLU A 191 9.88 17.58 13.54
N GLN A 192 8.82 17.33 14.31
CA GLN A 192 8.58 16.03 14.93
C GLN A 192 8.29 14.96 13.86
N THR A 193 7.48 15.29 12.86
CA THR A 193 7.17 14.37 11.76
C THR A 193 8.43 13.98 10.99
N GLU A 194 9.26 14.96 10.62
CA GLU A 194 10.52 14.72 9.94
C GLU A 194 11.41 13.76 10.74
N LEU A 195 11.59 14.04 12.04
CA LEU A 195 12.41 13.23 12.93
C LEU A 195 11.89 11.79 13.03
N GLU A 196 10.59 11.59 13.20
CA GLU A 196 9.98 10.26 13.30
C GLU A 196 10.17 9.45 12.01
N PHE A 197 9.90 10.05 10.86
CA PHE A 197 10.04 9.38 9.57
C PHE A 197 11.50 9.09 9.20
N LEU A 198 12.43 10.01 9.47
CA LEU A 198 13.88 9.74 9.31
C LEU A 198 14.33 8.55 10.17
N ASN A 199 13.95 8.54 11.45
CA ASN A 199 14.29 7.45 12.36
C ASN A 199 13.71 6.11 11.89
N PHE A 200 12.48 6.12 11.39
CA PHE A 200 11.85 4.92 10.85
C PHE A 200 12.56 4.41 9.57
N MET A 201 12.90 5.30 8.64
CA MET A 201 13.67 4.94 7.45
C MET A 201 15.05 4.37 7.79
N ILE A 202 15.74 4.93 8.79
CA ILE A 202 17.00 4.38 9.31
C ILE A 202 16.79 2.96 9.87
N LYS A 203 15.72 2.75 10.65
CA LYS A 203 15.35 1.43 11.19
C LYS A 203 15.08 0.42 10.06
N ILE A 204 14.36 0.81 9.00
CA ILE A 204 14.14 -0.02 7.81
C ILE A 204 15.49 -0.41 7.20
N GLY A 205 16.38 0.55 6.96
CA GLY A 205 17.71 0.29 6.37
C GLY A 205 18.56 -0.69 7.18
N ILE A 206 18.61 -0.53 8.51
CA ILE A 206 19.33 -1.44 9.42
C ILE A 206 18.75 -2.85 9.32
N LYS A 207 17.43 -2.99 9.39
CA LYS A 207 16.76 -4.29 9.35
C LYS A 207 16.84 -4.96 7.98
N ALA A 208 16.77 -4.19 6.89
CA ALA A 208 16.97 -4.67 5.53
C ALA A 208 18.39 -5.22 5.34
N LYS A 209 19.40 -4.50 5.84
CA LYS A 209 20.80 -4.97 5.82
C LYS A 209 20.98 -6.26 6.60
N SER A 210 20.42 -6.35 7.81
CA SER A 210 20.48 -7.57 8.64
C SER A 210 19.80 -8.76 7.95
N ARG A 211 18.65 -8.53 7.30
CA ARG A 211 17.95 -9.56 6.52
C ARG A 211 18.80 -10.03 5.34
N TYR A 212 19.39 -9.10 4.59
CA TYR A 212 20.27 -9.43 3.47
C TYR A 212 21.47 -10.29 3.91
N GLN A 213 22.15 -9.91 4.99
CA GLN A 213 23.32 -10.64 5.52
C GLN A 213 23.02 -12.08 5.94
N THR A 214 21.76 -12.38 6.29
CA THR A 214 21.33 -13.71 6.73
C THR A 214 20.59 -14.49 5.64
N SER A 215 20.26 -13.84 4.53
CA SER A 215 19.52 -14.45 3.44
C SER A 215 20.41 -15.30 2.54
N LYS A 216 19.82 -16.34 1.97
CA LYS A 216 20.39 -17.14 0.88
C LYS A 216 19.52 -17.08 -0.38
N GLY A 217 18.53 -16.20 -0.39
CA GLY A 217 17.58 -16.08 -1.49
C GLY A 217 18.22 -15.44 -2.72
N LYS A 218 17.83 -15.93 -3.90
CA LYS A 218 18.31 -15.43 -5.20
C LYS A 218 18.21 -13.91 -5.34
N PHE A 219 17.12 -13.33 -4.84
CA PHE A 219 16.82 -11.88 -4.96
C PHE A 219 17.32 -11.03 -3.81
N SER A 220 17.93 -11.63 -2.78
CA SER A 220 18.30 -10.93 -1.54
C SER A 220 19.11 -9.65 -1.77
N LYS A 221 20.10 -9.68 -2.67
CA LYS A 221 20.90 -8.50 -3.03
C LYS A 221 20.07 -7.45 -3.76
N GLN A 222 19.30 -7.84 -4.77
CA GLN A 222 18.48 -6.90 -5.54
C GLN A 222 17.45 -6.22 -4.63
N ILE A 223 16.72 -6.98 -3.80
CA ILE A 223 15.75 -6.45 -2.85
C ILE A 223 16.43 -5.45 -1.91
N TYR A 224 17.59 -5.79 -1.36
CA TYR A 224 18.34 -4.89 -0.49
C TYR A 224 18.78 -3.62 -1.19
N ASP A 225 19.42 -3.72 -2.35
CA ASP A 225 19.91 -2.57 -3.11
C ASP A 225 18.75 -1.64 -3.50
N THR A 226 17.64 -2.19 -3.97
CA THR A 226 16.44 -1.40 -4.29
C THR A 226 15.81 -0.80 -3.02
N THR A 227 15.77 -1.52 -1.89
CA THR A 227 15.29 -0.96 -0.62
C THR A 227 16.12 0.25 -0.21
N VAL A 228 17.46 0.17 -0.31
CA VAL A 228 18.35 1.31 0.01
C VAL A 228 18.14 2.47 -0.94
N LEU A 229 17.97 2.20 -2.23
CA LEU A 229 17.64 3.23 -3.22
C LEU A 229 16.35 3.96 -2.83
N ARG A 230 15.27 3.21 -2.55
CA ARG A 230 13.96 3.78 -2.17
C ARG A 230 14.02 4.58 -0.88
N ILE A 231 14.84 4.16 0.09
CA ILE A 231 15.07 4.97 1.31
C ILE A 231 15.64 6.34 0.95
N ASN A 232 16.66 6.40 0.09
CA ASN A 232 17.30 7.66 -0.27
C ASN A 232 16.37 8.58 -1.08
N GLU A 233 15.62 8.00 -2.01
CA GLU A 233 14.61 8.73 -2.80
C GLU A 233 13.51 9.28 -1.90
N THR A 234 13.00 8.47 -0.97
CA THR A 234 11.96 8.87 -0.01
C THR A 234 12.44 9.98 0.92
N GLN A 235 13.69 9.92 1.40
CA GLN A 235 14.26 11.02 2.20
C GLN A 235 14.36 12.32 1.41
N THR A 236 14.72 12.24 0.13
CA THR A 236 14.83 13.41 -0.74
C THR A 236 13.46 14.01 -1.02
N LEU A 237 12.49 13.15 -1.38
CA LEU A 237 11.10 13.52 -1.58
C LEU A 237 10.52 14.20 -0.34
N MET A 238 10.70 13.60 0.85
CA MET A 238 10.22 14.14 2.11
C MET A 238 10.75 15.54 2.37
N ARG A 239 12.07 15.78 2.19
CA ARG A 239 12.66 17.10 2.40
C ARG A 239 12.05 18.15 1.48
N ASN A 240 11.86 17.80 0.21
CA ASN A 240 11.25 18.69 -0.78
C ASN A 240 9.81 19.02 -0.39
N VAL A 241 9.00 18.00 -0.09
CA VAL A 241 7.61 18.16 0.35
C VAL A 241 7.53 19.02 1.60
N LEU A 242 8.36 18.75 2.62
CA LEU A 242 8.38 19.54 3.85
C LEU A 242 8.74 21.01 3.61
N MET A 243 9.55 21.35 2.60
CA MET A 243 9.85 22.73 2.26
C MET A 243 8.65 23.48 1.68
N GLU A 244 7.72 22.77 1.04
CA GLU A 244 6.55 23.34 0.36
C GLU A 244 5.29 23.34 1.22
N VAL A 245 5.21 22.44 2.22
CA VAL A 245 4.07 22.34 3.12
C VAL A 245 4.04 23.51 4.10
N ASP A 246 2.89 24.18 4.17
CA ASP A 246 2.55 25.16 5.19
C ASP A 246 1.23 24.80 5.90
N ASP A 247 0.95 25.49 7.01
CA ASP A 247 -0.28 25.28 7.79
C ASP A 247 -1.54 25.47 6.93
N GLY A 248 -1.52 26.44 6.00
CA GLY A 248 -2.64 26.75 5.11
C GLY A 248 -2.99 25.60 4.18
N LEU A 249 -2.00 24.85 3.70
CA LEU A 249 -2.16 23.63 2.93
C LEU A 249 -2.78 22.53 3.79
N LEU A 250 -2.24 22.30 4.99
CA LEU A 250 -2.72 21.25 5.91
C LEU A 250 -4.17 21.49 6.37
N TYR A 251 -4.58 22.75 6.53
CA TYR A 251 -5.97 23.12 6.86
C TYR A 251 -6.99 22.68 5.80
N LYS A 252 -6.56 22.38 4.57
CA LYS A 252 -7.45 21.86 3.52
C LYS A 252 -7.83 20.40 3.73
N SER A 253 -7.08 19.66 4.55
CA SER A 253 -7.33 18.24 4.84
C SER A 253 -8.81 18.00 5.18
N ARG A 254 -9.47 17.19 4.36
CA ARG A 254 -10.87 16.81 4.52
C ARG A 254 -11.06 16.04 5.82
N LEU A 255 -10.18 15.08 6.10
CA LEU A 255 -10.14 14.34 7.36
C LEU A 255 -10.15 15.29 8.56
N TYR A 256 -9.24 16.27 8.58
CA TYR A 256 -9.13 17.25 9.66
C TYR A 256 -10.39 18.09 9.84
N ARG A 257 -10.95 18.60 8.73
CA ARG A 257 -12.17 19.41 8.75
C ARG A 257 -13.36 18.63 9.31
N GLN A 258 -13.50 17.36 8.93
CA GLN A 258 -14.63 16.54 9.37
C GLN A 258 -14.52 16.14 10.85
N GLN A 259 -13.32 15.81 11.34
CA GLN A 259 -13.11 15.50 12.76
C GLN A 259 -13.39 16.69 13.68
N LYS A 260 -13.03 17.92 13.28
CA LYS A 260 -13.34 19.14 14.05
C LYS A 260 -14.83 19.45 14.11
N THR A 261 -15.59 19.13 13.06
CA THR A 261 -17.03 19.42 13.01
C THR A 261 -17.83 18.58 14.02
N ILE A 262 -17.32 17.41 14.41
CA ILE A 262 -17.99 16.48 15.35
C ILE A 262 -17.66 16.81 16.82
N GLN A 263 -16.61 17.60 17.08
CA GLN A 263 -16.20 18.00 18.44
C GLN A 263 -16.93 19.26 18.96
N ILE A 264 -17.89 19.79 18.20
CA ILE A 264 -18.78 20.91 18.56
C ILE A 264 -20.19 20.37 18.81
#